data_AF-A0A2G9T7R3-F1
#
_entry.id   AF-A0A2G9T7R3-F1
#
_cell.length_a   1.000
_cell.length_b   1.000
_cell.length_c   1.000
_cell.angle_alpha   90.00
_cell.angle_beta   90.00
_cell.angle_gamma   90.00
#
_symmetry.space_group_name_H-M   'P 1'
#
loop_
_entity.id
_entity.type
_entity.pdbx_description
1 polymer ?
#
loop_
_entity_poly.entity_id
_entity_poly.type
_entity_poly.pdbx_seq_one_letter_code
_entity_poly.pdbx_strand_id
1 'polypeptide(L)'
;VIHMWLRVHVSLVKELVVAQATRYHEWHAHAKKWALHEWHQLEAELTRERGIWGPEKASVLDKYKLDTTEGPSRTRRKMIPNRFFYHAFPYRPHLDEPSAKAMRAKVAISRDSELYYNACRKRRGRIMDSRISTIL
;
A
#
# COMPACT_ATOMS: atom_id res chain seq x y z
N VAL A 1 47.70 47.89 -14.84
CA VAL A 1 46.69 47.34 -15.79
C VAL A 1 46.83 45.81 -15.96
N ILE A 2 47.99 45.29 -16.38
CA ILE A 2 48.21 43.84 -16.61
C ILE A 2 47.96 42.97 -15.37
N HIS A 3 48.48 43.37 -14.20
CA HIS A 3 48.25 42.63 -12.95
C HIS A 3 46.77 42.56 -12.53
N MET A 4 45.98 43.59 -12.85
CA MET A 4 44.55 43.61 -12.56
C MET A 4 43.81 42.61 -13.46
N TRP A 5 44.11 42.62 -14.76
CA TRP A 5 43.54 41.69 -15.73
C TRP A 5 43.86 40.23 -15.39
N LEU A 6 45.10 39.95 -14.97
CA LEU A 6 45.51 38.62 -14.54
C LEU A 6 44.73 38.15 -13.32
N ARG A 7 44.54 39.01 -12.30
CA ARG A 7 43.76 38.69 -11.10
C ARG A 7 42.30 38.36 -11.42
N VAL A 8 41.68 39.13 -12.33
CA VAL A 8 40.31 38.89 -12.78
C VAL A 8 40.20 37.53 -13.49
N HIS A 9 41.11 37.22 -14.42
CA HIS A 9 41.09 35.94 -15.14
C HIS A 9 41.29 34.75 -14.20
N VAL A 10 42.19 34.88 -13.22
CA VAL A 10 42.36 33.85 -12.19
C VAL A 10 41.10 33.68 -11.35
N SER A 11 40.38 34.75 -11.02
CA SER A 11 39.09 34.66 -10.30
C SER A 11 38.05 33.93 -11.13
N LEU A 12 37.89 34.31 -12.41
CA LEU A 12 36.92 33.70 -13.31
C LEU A 12 37.16 32.20 -13.49
N VAL A 13 38.41 31.78 -13.66
CA VAL A 13 38.74 30.35 -13.76
C VAL A 13 38.42 29.61 -12.47
N LYS A 14 38.72 30.19 -11.31
CA LYS A 14 38.37 29.59 -10.01
C LYS A 14 36.87 29.45 -9.84
N GLU A 15 36.11 30.49 -10.13
CA GLU A 15 34.64 30.50 -10.07
C GLU A 15 34.06 29.47 -11.03
N LEU A 16 34.59 29.37 -12.26
CA LEU A 16 34.16 28.37 -13.24
C LEU A 16 34.41 26.94 -12.74
N VAL A 17 35.58 26.67 -12.16
CA VAL A 17 35.91 25.34 -11.61
C VAL A 17 34.99 24.98 -10.45
N VAL A 18 34.73 25.93 -9.55
CA VAL A 18 33.79 25.73 -8.43
C VAL A 18 32.38 25.48 -8.96
N ALA A 19 31.90 26.30 -9.89
CA ALA A 19 30.57 26.14 -10.47
C ALA A 19 30.42 24.78 -11.19
N GLN A 20 31.44 24.36 -11.93
CA GLN A 20 31.44 23.06 -12.60
C GLN A 20 31.43 21.90 -11.60
N ALA A 21 32.23 21.98 -10.54
CA ALA A 21 32.25 20.99 -9.48
C ALA A 21 30.89 20.92 -8.77
N THR A 22 30.31 22.06 -8.39
CA THR A 22 28.99 22.10 -7.73
C THR A 22 27.91 21.48 -8.61
N ARG A 23 27.82 21.89 -9.88
CA ARG A 23 26.85 21.32 -10.84
C ARG A 23 27.01 19.82 -11.00
N TYR A 24 28.24 19.32 -11.04
CA TYR A 24 28.51 17.89 -11.12
C TYR A 24 27.94 17.15 -9.90
N HIS A 25 28.23 17.63 -8.69
CA HIS A 25 27.75 17.00 -7.45
C HIS A 25 26.23 17.06 -7.32
N GLU A 26 25.62 18.22 -7.64
CA GLU A 26 24.17 18.40 -7.62
C GLU A 26 23.47 17.46 -8.60
N TRP A 27 23.98 17.37 -9.83
CA TRP A 27 23.44 16.47 -10.83
C TRP A 27 23.52 15.01 -10.40
N HIS A 28 24.67 14.57 -9.88
CA HIS A 28 24.84 13.20 -9.40
C HIS A 28 23.94 12.89 -8.19
N ALA A 29 23.79 13.83 -7.26
CA ALA A 29 22.87 13.70 -6.13
C ALA A 29 21.41 13.59 -6.60
N HIS A 30 21.01 14.42 -7.55
CA HIS A 30 19.68 14.39 -8.14
C HIS A 30 19.42 13.07 -8.88
N ALA A 31 20.35 12.64 -9.75
CA ALA A 31 20.25 11.39 -10.50
C ALA A 31 20.10 10.18 -9.57
N LYS A 32 20.91 10.12 -8.50
CA LYS A 32 20.80 9.05 -7.49
C LYS A 32 19.45 9.07 -6.78
N LYS A 33 18.97 10.24 -6.36
CA LYS A 33 17.67 10.39 -5.70
C LYS A 33 16.52 9.97 -6.62
N TRP A 34 16.57 10.40 -7.88
CA TRP A 34 15.56 10.06 -8.89
C TRP A 34 15.54 8.55 -9.16
N ALA A 35 16.71 7.92 -9.37
CA ALA A 35 16.79 6.48 -9.59
C ALA A 35 16.23 5.66 -8.40
N LEU A 36 16.53 6.07 -7.16
CA LEU A 36 15.95 5.43 -5.97
C LEU A 36 14.43 5.61 -5.90
N HIS A 37 13.93 6.77 -6.29
CA HIS A 37 12.50 7.02 -6.30
C HIS A 37 11.77 6.14 -7.32
N GLU A 38 12.28 6.07 -8.55
CA GLU A 38 11.76 5.18 -9.59
C GLU A 38 11.79 3.71 -9.16
N TRP A 39 12.89 3.28 -8.52
CA TRP A 39 13.00 1.93 -7.98
C TRP A 39 11.89 1.64 -6.95
N HIS A 40 11.66 2.54 -6.00
CA HIS A 40 10.61 2.36 -5.01
C HIS A 40 9.20 2.40 -5.61
N GLN A 41 8.96 3.21 -6.65
CA GLN A 41 7.68 3.20 -7.35
C GLN A 41 7.44 1.84 -8.03
N LEU A 42 8.45 1.33 -8.74
CA LEU A 42 8.38 0.05 -9.44
C LEU A 42 8.21 -1.11 -8.45
N GLU A 43 8.96 -1.10 -7.35
CA GLU A 43 8.81 -2.04 -6.24
C GLU A 43 7.38 -2.00 -5.67
N ALA A 44 6.84 -0.80 -5.42
CA ALA A 44 5.49 -0.63 -4.93
C ALA A 44 4.43 -1.12 -5.93
N GLU A 45 4.66 -0.99 -7.24
CA GLU A 45 3.77 -1.53 -8.27
C GLU A 45 3.80 -3.06 -8.35
N LEU A 46 4.99 -3.66 -8.26
CA LEU A 46 5.19 -5.11 -8.27
C LEU A 46 4.58 -5.78 -7.05
N THR A 47 4.80 -5.18 -5.87
CA THR A 47 4.33 -5.66 -4.58
C THR A 47 2.95 -5.13 -4.20
N ARG A 48 2.33 -4.29 -5.04
CA ARG A 48 0.97 -3.84 -4.81
C ARG A 48 0.05 -5.03 -4.66
N GLU A 49 -1.03 -4.85 -3.94
CA GLU A 49 -2.14 -5.80 -3.92
C GLU A 49 -2.57 -6.21 -5.34
N ARG A 50 -2.41 -7.49 -5.69
CA ARG A 50 -2.57 -8.09 -7.03
C ARG A 50 -1.60 -7.58 -8.12
N GLY A 51 -0.50 -6.95 -7.73
CA GLY A 51 0.71 -6.83 -8.55
C GLY A 51 1.28 -8.21 -8.89
N ILE A 52 2.30 -8.25 -9.74
CA ILE A 52 2.88 -9.53 -10.21
C ILE A 52 3.35 -10.37 -9.03
N TRP A 53 3.94 -9.74 -8.01
CA TRP A 53 4.42 -10.40 -6.82
C TRP A 53 3.42 -10.36 -5.67
N GLY A 54 2.51 -9.37 -5.68
CA GLY A 54 1.55 -9.19 -4.61
C GLY A 54 2.19 -8.65 -3.33
N PRO A 55 1.38 -8.42 -2.28
CA PRO A 55 1.86 -7.83 -1.04
C PRO A 55 2.77 -8.81 -0.30
N GLU A 56 3.82 -8.27 0.34
CA GLU A 56 4.78 -9.05 1.16
C GLU A 56 4.07 -9.93 2.20
N LYS A 57 2.95 -9.44 2.74
CA LYS A 57 2.07 -10.17 3.66
C LYS A 57 0.65 -10.22 3.12
N ALA A 58 0.38 -11.19 2.26
CA ALA A 58 -0.99 -11.45 1.82
C ALA A 58 -1.82 -12.09 2.94
N SER A 59 -3.06 -11.63 3.13
CA SER A 59 -4.04 -12.32 3.95
C SER A 59 -5.03 -13.07 3.06
N VAL A 60 -5.36 -14.30 3.43
CA VAL A 60 -6.46 -15.07 2.80
C VAL A 60 -7.80 -14.34 3.00
N LEU A 61 -7.89 -13.48 4.02
CA LEU A 61 -9.06 -12.67 4.30
C LEU A 61 -9.14 -11.41 3.44
N ASP A 62 -8.12 -11.07 2.65
CA ASP A 62 -8.19 -9.90 1.77
C ASP A 62 -9.09 -10.21 0.57
N LYS A 63 -10.19 -9.46 0.46
CA LYS A 63 -11.17 -9.63 -0.61
C LYS A 63 -11.12 -8.43 -1.54
N TYR A 64 -11.39 -8.69 -2.81
CA TYR A 64 -11.28 -7.70 -3.87
C TYR A 64 -12.56 -7.71 -4.69
N LYS A 65 -12.88 -6.56 -5.28
CA LYS A 65 -14.00 -6.39 -6.20
C LYS A 65 -13.53 -5.63 -7.42
N LEU A 66 -14.32 -5.67 -8.48
CA LEU A 66 -14.06 -4.86 -9.66
C LEU A 66 -14.21 -3.37 -9.32
N ASP A 67 -13.31 -2.53 -9.83
CA ASP A 67 -13.45 -1.09 -9.78
C ASP A 67 -14.63 -0.68 -10.65
N THR A 68 -15.71 -0.22 -10.01
CA THR A 68 -16.94 0.19 -10.71
C THR A 68 -16.81 1.53 -11.42
N THR A 69 -15.68 2.22 -11.24
CA THR A 69 -15.39 3.52 -11.90
C THR A 69 -14.72 3.34 -13.26
N GLU A 70 -14.29 2.13 -13.63
CA GLU A 70 -13.84 1.85 -14.98
C GLU A 70 -15.05 1.72 -15.92
N GLY A 71 -15.10 2.58 -16.95
CA GLY A 71 -16.10 2.52 -18.00
C GLY A 71 -16.04 1.23 -18.84
N PRO A 72 -17.03 0.99 -19.72
CA PRO A 72 -17.29 -0.31 -20.33
C PRO A 72 -16.21 -0.86 -21.29
N SER A 73 -15.12 -0.13 -21.56
CA SER A 73 -14.25 -0.38 -22.71
C SER A 73 -12.76 -0.60 -22.40
N ARG A 74 -12.38 -1.13 -21.22
CA ARG A 74 -10.99 -1.60 -20.99
C ARG A 74 -10.93 -3.08 -20.63
N THR A 75 -10.09 -3.80 -21.38
CA THR A 75 -9.82 -5.24 -21.31
C THR A 75 -9.23 -5.69 -19.96
N ARG A 76 -8.66 -4.75 -19.19
CA ARG A 76 -8.08 -5.02 -17.87
C ARG A 76 -9.06 -4.57 -16.78
N ARG A 77 -9.73 -5.54 -16.18
CA ARG A 77 -10.62 -5.38 -15.02
C ARG A 77 -9.81 -5.03 -13.77
N LYS A 78 -9.63 -3.75 -13.45
CA LYS A 78 -8.90 -3.33 -12.25
C LYS A 78 -9.64 -3.84 -11.01
N MET A 79 -8.96 -4.65 -10.21
CA MET A 79 -9.49 -5.13 -8.92
C MET A 79 -9.05 -4.18 -7.82
N ILE A 80 -10.00 -3.72 -7.01
CA ILE A 80 -9.77 -2.88 -5.83
C ILE A 80 -10.12 -3.63 -4.55
N PRO A 81 -9.51 -3.30 -3.41
CA PRO A 81 -9.81 -3.93 -2.14
C PRO A 81 -11.28 -3.73 -1.75
N ASN A 82 -11.95 -4.81 -1.37
CA ASN A 82 -13.32 -4.80 -0.89
C ASN A 82 -13.34 -4.86 0.64
N ARG A 83 -13.07 -3.70 1.26
CA ARG A 83 -13.06 -3.56 2.73
C ARG A 83 -14.40 -3.91 3.38
N PHE A 84 -15.50 -3.81 2.62
CA PHE A 84 -16.85 -4.08 3.11
C PHE A 84 -17.35 -5.50 2.84
N PHE A 85 -16.50 -6.39 2.31
CA PHE A 85 -16.91 -7.74 1.94
C PHE A 85 -17.56 -8.51 3.10
N TYR A 86 -16.91 -8.54 4.27
CA TYR A 86 -17.45 -9.28 5.43
C TYR A 86 -18.61 -8.57 6.14
N HIS A 87 -18.88 -7.31 5.82
CA HIS A 87 -20.10 -6.64 6.23
C HIS A 87 -21.30 -7.10 5.39
N ALA A 88 -21.08 -7.29 4.08
CA ALA A 88 -22.10 -7.81 3.17
C ALA A 88 -22.34 -9.32 3.34
N PHE A 89 -21.29 -10.07 3.68
CA PHE A 89 -21.34 -11.52 3.89
C PHE A 89 -20.86 -11.89 5.31
N PRO A 90 -21.66 -11.60 6.35
CA PRO A 90 -21.26 -11.84 7.73
C PRO A 90 -21.34 -13.31 8.12
N TYR A 91 -20.55 -13.69 9.13
CA TYR A 91 -20.68 -15.01 9.76
C TYR A 91 -21.95 -15.08 10.62
N ARG A 92 -22.72 -16.17 10.46
CA ARG A 92 -23.99 -16.41 11.17
C ARG A 92 -23.98 -17.82 11.77
N PRO A 93 -23.49 -18.00 13.01
CA PRO A 93 -23.31 -19.32 13.62
C PRO A 93 -24.63 -20.10 13.74
N HIS A 94 -25.74 -19.41 13.96
CA HIS A 94 -27.09 -19.99 14.06
C HIS A 94 -27.57 -20.68 12.78
N LEU A 95 -26.90 -20.43 11.64
CA LEU A 95 -27.20 -21.08 10.36
C LEU A 95 -26.30 -22.27 10.05
N ASP A 96 -25.40 -22.66 10.97
CA ASP A 96 -24.59 -23.87 10.88
C ASP A 96 -25.32 -25.10 11.47
N GLU A 97 -26.45 -24.90 12.16
CA GLU A 97 -27.25 -25.99 12.71
C GLU A 97 -27.92 -26.84 11.61
N PRO A 98 -28.04 -28.18 11.79
CA PRO A 98 -28.66 -29.07 10.79
C PRO A 98 -30.09 -28.66 10.42
N SER A 99 -30.85 -28.14 11.39
CA SER A 99 -32.22 -27.63 11.25
C SER A 99 -32.30 -26.37 10.37
N ALA A 100 -31.23 -25.57 10.33
CA ALA A 100 -31.19 -24.27 9.67
C ALA A 100 -30.65 -24.34 8.23
N LYS A 101 -30.34 -25.53 7.70
CA LYS A 101 -29.73 -25.72 6.36
C LYS A 101 -30.55 -25.08 5.23
N ALA A 102 -31.88 -25.17 5.29
CA ALA A 102 -32.78 -24.54 4.32
C ALA A 102 -32.75 -23.00 4.40
N MET A 103 -32.55 -22.46 5.61
CA MET A 103 -32.43 -21.01 5.83
C MET A 103 -31.04 -20.50 5.40
N ARG A 104 -29.98 -21.30 5.62
CA ARG A 104 -28.62 -21.00 5.17
C ARG A 104 -28.54 -20.80 3.65
N ALA A 105 -29.22 -21.66 2.89
CA ALA A 105 -29.25 -21.55 1.42
C ALA A 105 -29.88 -20.24 0.90
N LYS A 106 -30.66 -19.54 1.73
CA LYS A 106 -31.34 -18.28 1.40
C LYS A 106 -30.52 -17.04 1.78
N VAL A 107 -29.38 -17.20 2.44
CA VAL A 107 -28.56 -16.08 2.93
C VAL A 107 -27.18 -16.13 2.29
N ALA A 108 -26.73 -14.99 1.78
CA ALA A 108 -25.39 -14.89 1.23
C ALA A 108 -24.34 -14.87 2.36
N ILE A 109 -23.50 -15.90 2.43
CA ILE A 109 -22.46 -16.08 3.44
C ILE A 109 -21.18 -16.52 2.72
N SER A 110 -20.04 -15.91 3.04
CA SER A 110 -18.75 -16.36 2.53
C SER A 110 -18.20 -17.51 3.39
N ARG A 111 -17.49 -18.45 2.77
CA ARG A 111 -16.76 -19.51 3.48
C ARG A 111 -15.77 -18.94 4.51
N ASP A 112 -15.15 -17.80 4.19
CA ASP A 112 -14.09 -17.23 5.03
C ASP A 112 -14.64 -16.32 6.14
N SER A 113 -15.97 -16.13 6.21
CA SER A 113 -16.60 -15.22 7.17
C SER A 113 -16.35 -15.64 8.62
N GLU A 114 -16.35 -16.95 8.87
CA GLU A 114 -16.07 -17.52 10.21
C GLU A 114 -14.64 -17.20 10.64
N LEU A 115 -13.66 -17.41 9.74
CA LEU A 115 -12.26 -17.09 9.99
C LEU A 115 -12.07 -15.60 10.27
N TYR A 116 -12.71 -14.74 9.48
CA TYR A 116 -12.70 -13.29 9.70
C TYR A 116 -13.29 -12.91 11.07
N TYR A 117 -14.47 -13.45 11.39
CA TYR A 117 -15.14 -13.21 12.67
C TYR A 117 -14.25 -13.63 13.87
N ASN A 118 -13.66 -14.81 13.80
CA ASN A 118 -12.74 -15.31 14.83
C ASN A 118 -11.47 -14.47 14.95
N ALA A 119 -10.90 -14.01 13.83
CA ALA A 119 -9.75 -13.11 13.84
C ALA A 119 -10.08 -11.76 14.49
N CYS A 120 -11.22 -11.16 14.15
CA CYS A 120 -11.72 -9.93 14.79
C CYS A 120 -11.96 -10.13 16.29
N ARG A 121 -12.56 -11.26 16.69
CA ARG A 121 -12.80 -11.60 18.10
C ARG A 121 -11.50 -11.73 18.89
N LYS A 122 -10.51 -12.47 18.36
CA LYS A 122 -9.16 -12.60 18.96
C LYS A 122 -8.47 -11.24 19.09
N ARG A 123 -8.60 -10.37 18.08
CA ARG A 123 -8.01 -9.02 18.11
C ARG A 123 -8.70 -8.12 19.15
N ARG A 124 -10.03 -8.14 19.24
CA ARG A 124 -10.78 -7.39 20.28
C ARG A 124 -10.44 -7.85 21.69
N GLY A 125 -10.31 -9.15 21.92
CA GLY A 125 -9.90 -9.70 23.22
C GLY A 125 -8.47 -9.29 23.65
N ARG A 126 -7.60 -8.89 22.72
CA ARG A 126 -6.27 -8.35 23.02
C ARG A 126 -6.27 -6.84 23.33
N ILE A 127 -7.26 -6.11 22.80
CA ILE A 127 -7.37 -4.64 22.98
C ILE A 127 -8.06 -4.31 24.30
N MET A 128 -8.95 -5.18 24.76
CA MET A 128 -9.54 -5.12 26.11
C MET A 128 -8.50 -5.65 27.11
N ASP A 129 -7.55 -4.81 27.51
CA ASP A 129 -6.67 -5.06 28.66
C ASP A 129 -7.57 -5.22 29.90
N SER A 130 -7.38 -6.31 30.64
CA SER A 130 -8.14 -6.68 31.85
C SER A 130 -8.04 -5.64 32.97
N ARG A 131 -7.19 -4.61 32.82
CA ARG A 131 -7.05 -3.49 33.74
C ARG A 131 -8.15 -2.42 33.66
N ILE A 132 -8.98 -2.43 32.61
CA ILE A 132 -10.10 -1.46 32.49
C ILE A 132 -11.40 -2.00 33.12
N SER A 133 -11.49 -3.30 33.39
CA SER A 133 -12.69 -3.94 33.96
C SER A 133 -12.81 -3.83 35.48
N THR A 134 -11.88 -3.19 36.18
CA THR A 134 -11.85 -3.10 37.66
C THR A 134 -12.23 -1.71 38.20
N ILE A 135 -12.80 -0.82 37.39
CA ILE A 135 -13.28 0.50 37.85
C ILE A 135 -14.75 0.73 37.45
N LEU A 136 -15.59 -0.30 37.62
CA LEU A 136 -17.03 -0.16 37.73
C LEU A 136 -17.55 -1.07 38.84
#